data_AF-A0A4S2M0S3-F1
#
_entry.id   AF-A0A4S2M0S3-F1
#
_cell.length_a   1.000
_cell.length_b   1.000
_cell.length_c   1.000
_cell.angle_alpha   90.00
_cell.angle_beta   90.00
_cell.angle_gamma   90.00
#
_symmetry.space_group_name_H-M   'P 1'
#
loop_
_entity.id
_entity.type
_entity.pdbx_description
1 polymer ?
#
loop_
_entity_poly.entity_id
_entity_poly.type
_entity_poly.pdbx_seq_one_letter_code
_entity_poly.pdbx_strand_id
1 'polypeptide(L)'
;MCEKVTSHLLFILTALMLVVGGVIMIFGGMTVWGPVYVKVQTNLWKQDNSLESHQESYERIVQLLQSVTRPLGIVFMVFGFILSITAVLGCVGICHLPVMTFVYAILVGVAVLIHIILVTVYFSNKEVFLSQGYATVQNLVRKYTSLESNNKDSWTLGLFMSMFNCCGYWNGDDFNANATQFTRRDRYLEYEYP
;
A
#
# COMPACT_ATOMS: atom_id res chain seq x y z
N MET A 1 8.38 -17.78 -38.70
CA MET A 1 8.52 -18.42 -37.37
C MET A 1 8.57 -17.41 -36.24
N CYS A 2 9.36 -16.33 -36.33
CA CYS A 2 9.41 -15.29 -35.30
C CYS A 2 8.04 -14.67 -34.97
N GLU A 3 7.21 -14.33 -35.96
CA GLU A 3 5.94 -13.62 -35.72
C GLU A 3 4.95 -14.38 -34.83
N LYS A 4 4.79 -15.70 -35.02
CA LYS A 4 3.94 -16.54 -34.17
C LYS A 4 4.49 -16.67 -32.75
N VAL A 5 5.81 -16.78 -32.61
CA VAL A 5 6.47 -16.88 -31.30
C VAL A 5 6.34 -15.56 -30.53
N THR A 6 6.58 -14.42 -31.18
CA THR A 6 6.45 -13.10 -30.56
C THR A 6 5.02 -12.82 -30.15
N SER A 7 4.04 -13.17 -30.99
CA SER A 7 2.61 -13.00 -30.67
C SER A 7 2.17 -13.85 -29.46
N HIS A 8 2.58 -15.13 -29.40
CA HIS A 8 2.31 -15.98 -28.24
C HIS A 8 2.96 -15.46 -26.95
N LEU A 9 4.21 -14.99 -27.03
CA LEU A 9 4.92 -14.46 -25.88
C LEU A 9 4.25 -13.17 -25.35
N LEU A 10 3.81 -12.29 -26.25
CA LEU A 10 3.10 -11.06 -25.91
C LEU A 10 1.74 -11.35 -25.29
N PHE A 11 1.04 -12.38 -25.77
CA PHE A 11 -0.22 -12.85 -25.18
C PHE A 11 -0.02 -13.36 -23.75
N ILE A 12 0.98 -14.22 -23.52
CA ILE A 12 1.29 -14.77 -22.18
C ILE A 12 1.64 -13.64 -21.20
N LEU A 13 2.52 -12.70 -21.61
CA LEU A 13 2.88 -11.55 -20.79
C LEU A 13 1.68 -10.68 -20.44
N THR A 14 0.82 -10.40 -21.43
CA THR A 14 -0.38 -9.58 -21.22
C THR A 14 -1.39 -10.29 -20.30
N ALA A 15 -1.57 -11.60 -20.44
CA ALA A 15 -2.42 -12.39 -19.57
C ALA A 15 -1.91 -12.40 -18.12
N LEU A 16 -0.59 -12.54 -17.90
CA LEU A 16 0.01 -12.45 -16.58
C LEU A 16 -0.21 -11.05 -15.97
N MET A 17 -0.02 -9.98 -16.74
CA MET A 17 -0.27 -8.61 -16.29
C MET A 17 -1.73 -8.39 -15.90
N LEU A 18 -2.68 -9.00 -16.63
CA LEU A 18 -4.10 -8.94 -16.29
C LEU A 18 -4.38 -9.62 -14.94
N VAL A 19 -3.81 -10.81 -14.72
CA VAL A 19 -3.98 -11.56 -13.46
C VAL A 19 -3.38 -10.77 -12.30
N VAL A 20 -2.14 -10.30 -12.43
CA VAL A 20 -1.46 -9.53 -11.38
C VAL A 20 -2.19 -8.22 -11.10
N GLY A 21 -2.56 -7.47 -12.15
CA GLY A 21 -3.33 -6.24 -12.03
C GLY A 21 -4.69 -6.46 -11.36
N GLY A 22 -5.38 -7.54 -11.71
CA GLY A 22 -6.65 -7.94 -11.11
C GLY A 22 -6.51 -8.27 -9.63
N VAL A 23 -5.50 -9.05 -9.24
CA VAL A 23 -5.23 -9.37 -7.82
C VAL A 23 -4.94 -8.11 -7.01
N ILE A 24 -4.09 -7.22 -7.52
CA ILE A 24 -3.77 -5.95 -6.87
C ILE A 24 -5.02 -5.07 -6.73
N MET A 25 -5.84 -4.99 -7.79
CA MET A 25 -7.09 -4.23 -7.78
C MET A 25 -8.09 -4.76 -6.74
N ILE A 26 -8.27 -6.09 -6.67
CA ILE A 26 -9.16 -6.73 -5.69
C ILE A 26 -8.63 -6.48 -4.28
N PHE A 27 -7.34 -6.70 -4.03
CA PHE A 27 -6.72 -6.46 -2.73
C PHE A 27 -6.87 -4.98 -2.31
N GLY A 28 -6.59 -4.04 -3.21
CA GLY A 28 -6.81 -2.61 -2.98
C GLY A 28 -8.27 -2.29 -2.65
N GLY A 29 -9.23 -2.82 -3.43
CA GLY A 29 -10.66 -2.65 -3.17
C GLY A 29 -11.09 -3.21 -1.80
N MET A 30 -10.62 -4.41 -1.43
CA MET A 30 -10.90 -5.01 -0.13
C MET A 30 -10.43 -4.13 1.02
N THR A 31 -9.25 -3.51 0.91
CA THR A 31 -8.73 -2.62 1.95
C THR A 31 -9.49 -1.29 2.06
N VAL A 32 -10.08 -0.80 0.97
CA VAL A 32 -10.89 0.43 0.95
C VAL A 32 -12.30 0.19 1.51
N TRP A 33 -12.91 -0.95 1.15
CA TRP A 33 -14.29 -1.30 1.53
C TRP A 33 -14.41 -2.24 2.72
N GLY A 34 -13.29 -2.65 3.33
CA GLY A 34 -13.22 -3.47 4.54
C GLY A 34 -14.30 -3.20 5.61
N PRO A 35 -14.58 -1.95 6.02
CA PRO A 35 -15.59 -1.69 7.05
C PRO A 35 -17.03 -2.06 6.63
N VAL A 36 -17.35 -1.97 5.33
CA VAL A 36 -18.67 -2.37 4.81
C VAL A 36 -18.80 -3.89 4.87
N TYR A 37 -17.77 -4.63 4.48
CA TYR A 37 -17.76 -6.09 4.54
C TYR A 37 -17.86 -6.60 5.98
N VAL A 38 -17.08 -6.05 6.91
CA VAL A 38 -17.13 -6.45 8.33
C VAL A 38 -18.47 -6.09 8.95
N LYS A 39 -19.06 -4.93 8.64
CA LYS A 39 -20.38 -4.53 9.16
C LYS A 39 -21.51 -5.42 8.61
N VAL A 40 -21.44 -5.82 7.34
CA VAL A 40 -22.41 -6.74 6.74
C VAL A 40 -22.27 -8.14 7.36
N GLN A 41 -21.04 -8.64 7.50
CA GLN A 41 -20.79 -9.96 8.07
C GLN A 41 -21.14 -10.02 9.56
N THR A 42 -20.81 -9.00 10.35
CA THR A 42 -21.19 -8.94 11.77
C THR A 42 -22.70 -8.81 11.98
N ASN A 43 -23.43 -8.12 11.10
CA ASN A 43 -24.90 -8.09 11.17
C ASN A 43 -25.54 -9.45 10.85
N LEU A 44 -24.91 -10.25 9.97
CA LEU A 44 -25.35 -11.62 9.68
C LEU A 44 -24.97 -12.60 10.80
N TRP A 45 -23.83 -12.40 11.47
CA TRP A 45 -23.32 -13.26 12.55
C TRP A 45 -23.87 -12.92 13.94
N LYS A 46 -24.29 -11.68 14.19
CA LYS A 46 -24.98 -11.27 15.44
C LYS A 46 -26.33 -11.95 15.64
N GLN A 47 -26.87 -12.59 14.61
CA GLN A 47 -28.06 -13.40 14.74
C GLN A 47 -27.80 -14.76 15.41
N ASP A 48 -26.54 -15.20 15.54
CA ASP A 48 -26.24 -16.58 15.96
C ASP A 48 -25.56 -16.72 17.33
N ASN A 49 -24.59 -15.90 17.80
CA ASN A 49 -23.99 -16.14 19.12
C ASN A 49 -23.37 -14.91 19.84
N SER A 50 -23.44 -14.95 21.17
CA SER A 50 -22.95 -13.98 22.16
C SER A 50 -21.41 -13.98 22.29
N LEU A 51 -20.71 -13.39 21.31
CA LEU A 51 -19.25 -13.26 21.31
C LEU A 51 -18.81 -11.81 21.61
N GLU A 52 -19.24 -11.27 22.75
CA GLU A 52 -19.04 -9.85 23.09
C GLU A 52 -17.59 -9.54 23.57
N SER A 53 -16.87 -10.53 24.12
CA SER A 53 -15.59 -10.28 24.80
C SER A 53 -14.37 -10.10 23.89
N HIS A 54 -14.43 -10.56 22.63
CA HIS A 54 -13.30 -10.44 21.67
C HIS A 54 -13.50 -9.30 20.66
N GLN A 55 -14.67 -8.65 20.71
CA GLN A 55 -15.08 -7.69 19.70
C GLN A 55 -14.35 -6.35 19.84
N GLU A 56 -14.14 -5.85 21.06
CA GLU A 56 -13.44 -4.56 21.27
C GLU A 56 -11.97 -4.59 20.83
N SER A 57 -11.26 -5.71 21.05
CA SER A 57 -9.85 -5.84 20.68
C SER A 57 -9.70 -5.95 19.16
N TYR A 58 -10.59 -6.71 18.51
CA TYR A 58 -10.62 -6.83 17.05
C TYR A 58 -11.02 -5.52 16.37
N GLU A 59 -12.01 -4.80 16.89
CA GLU A 59 -12.45 -3.53 16.34
C GLU A 59 -11.35 -2.46 16.39
N ARG A 60 -10.55 -2.40 17.47
CA ARG A 60 -9.38 -1.49 17.53
C ARG A 60 -8.33 -1.85 16.49
N ILE A 61 -8.00 -3.14 16.32
CA ILE A 61 -7.00 -3.59 15.33
C ILE A 61 -7.48 -3.34 13.90
N VAL A 62 -8.77 -3.57 13.62
CA VAL A 62 -9.35 -3.30 12.30
C VAL A 62 -9.38 -1.81 12.02
N GLN A 63 -9.74 -0.97 12.99
CA GLN A 63 -9.63 0.49 12.85
C GLN A 63 -8.17 0.92 12.62
N LEU A 64 -7.21 0.22 13.27
CA LEU A 64 -5.76 0.47 13.19
C LEU A 64 -5.21 0.24 11.80
N LEU A 65 -5.52 -0.93 11.26
CA LEU A 65 -5.14 -1.29 9.91
C LEU A 65 -5.88 -0.40 8.89
N GLN A 66 -7.16 -0.12 9.12
CA GLN A 66 -7.98 0.59 8.15
C GLN A 66 -7.54 2.05 7.93
N SER A 67 -7.11 2.79 8.95
CA SER A 67 -6.74 4.21 8.75
C SER A 67 -5.49 4.37 7.88
N VAL A 68 -4.56 3.43 7.97
CA VAL A 68 -3.28 3.40 7.23
C VAL A 68 -3.41 2.68 5.90
N THR A 69 -4.10 1.55 5.87
CA THR A 69 -4.25 0.74 4.65
C THR A 69 -5.24 1.36 3.68
N ARG A 70 -6.18 2.21 4.10
CA ARG A 70 -7.13 2.85 3.18
C ARG A 70 -6.46 3.77 2.13
N PRO A 71 -5.58 4.72 2.48
CA PRO A 71 -4.89 5.52 1.45
C PRO A 71 -3.98 4.67 0.56
N LEU A 72 -3.27 3.68 1.12
CA LEU A 72 -2.46 2.74 0.33
C LEU A 72 -3.33 1.87 -0.59
N GLY A 73 -4.49 1.45 -0.11
CA GLY A 73 -5.48 0.66 -0.82
C GLY A 73 -6.05 1.37 -2.03
N ILE A 74 -6.32 2.68 -1.92
CA ILE A 74 -6.72 3.52 -3.04
C ILE A 74 -5.62 3.52 -4.12
N VAL A 75 -4.36 3.70 -3.71
CA VAL A 75 -3.22 3.69 -4.65
C VAL A 75 -3.12 2.34 -5.37
N PHE A 76 -3.19 1.23 -4.62
CA PHE A 76 -3.16 -0.11 -5.21
C PHE A 76 -4.36 -0.37 -6.13
N MET A 77 -5.56 0.08 -5.75
CA MET A 77 -6.75 -0.07 -6.56
C MET A 77 -6.61 0.68 -7.89
N VAL A 78 -6.19 1.95 -7.87
CA VAL A 78 -5.99 2.76 -9.09
C VAL A 78 -4.90 2.16 -9.96
N PHE A 79 -3.78 1.74 -9.36
CA PHE A 79 -2.68 1.13 -10.08
C PHE A 79 -3.08 -0.21 -10.73
N GLY A 80 -3.73 -1.09 -9.98
CA GLY A 80 -4.25 -2.36 -10.49
C GLY A 80 -5.28 -2.19 -11.60
N PHE A 81 -6.12 -1.15 -11.51
CA PHE A 81 -7.08 -0.80 -12.56
C PHE A 81 -6.40 -0.37 -13.86
N ILE A 82 -5.38 0.50 -13.78
CA ILE A 82 -4.59 0.91 -14.95
C ILE A 82 -3.87 -0.28 -15.58
N LEU A 83 -3.27 -1.16 -14.76
CA LEU A 83 -2.65 -2.40 -15.25
C LEU A 83 -3.65 -3.32 -15.95
N SER A 84 -4.86 -3.45 -15.39
CA SER A 84 -5.91 -4.29 -15.98
C SER A 84 -6.41 -3.73 -17.32
N ILE A 85 -6.62 -2.40 -17.41
CA ILE A 85 -7.02 -1.75 -18.68
C ILE A 85 -5.95 -1.93 -19.74
N THR A 86 -4.69 -1.65 -19.40
CA THR A 86 -3.58 -1.80 -20.36
C THR A 86 -3.44 -3.23 -20.83
N ALA A 87 -3.67 -4.22 -19.96
CA ALA A 87 -3.70 -5.63 -20.35
C ALA A 87 -4.88 -5.97 -21.27
N VAL A 88 -6.08 -5.45 -21.02
CA VAL A 88 -7.23 -5.65 -21.91
C VAL A 88 -6.96 -5.06 -23.31
N LEU A 89 -6.37 -3.86 -23.38
CA LEU A 89 -5.98 -3.25 -24.66
C LEU A 89 -4.96 -4.11 -25.41
N GLY A 90 -3.98 -4.70 -24.71
CA GLY A 90 -3.03 -5.64 -25.29
C GLY A 90 -3.71 -6.90 -25.85
N CYS A 91 -4.64 -7.50 -25.10
CA CYS A 91 -5.39 -8.67 -25.55
C CYS A 91 -6.24 -8.38 -26.79
N VAL A 92 -6.94 -7.24 -26.83
CA VAL A 92 -7.76 -6.83 -27.98
C VAL A 92 -6.87 -6.52 -29.19
N GLY A 93 -5.71 -5.89 -28.99
CA GLY A 93 -4.75 -5.61 -30.05
C GLY A 93 -4.24 -6.86 -30.75
N ILE A 94 -3.92 -7.91 -29.99
CA ILE A 94 -3.47 -9.20 -30.54
C ILE A 94 -4.58 -9.87 -31.37
N CYS A 95 -5.82 -9.81 -30.91
CA CYS A 95 -6.92 -10.57 -31.50
C CYS A 95 -7.63 -9.89 -32.68
N HIS A 96 -7.61 -8.56 -32.79
CA HIS A 96 -8.50 -7.87 -33.72
C HIS A 96 -7.88 -6.67 -34.47
N LEU A 97 -6.94 -5.92 -33.89
CA LEU A 97 -6.52 -4.63 -34.44
C LEU A 97 -5.01 -4.38 -34.30
N PRO A 98 -4.21 -4.39 -35.39
CA PRO A 98 -2.78 -4.12 -35.33
C PRO A 98 -2.46 -2.70 -34.84
N VAL A 99 -3.36 -1.74 -35.06
CA VAL A 99 -3.23 -0.35 -34.58
C VAL A 99 -3.26 -0.29 -33.05
N MET A 100 -4.08 -1.11 -32.39
CA MET A 100 -4.16 -1.13 -30.92
C MET A 100 -2.89 -1.73 -30.30
N THR A 101 -2.28 -2.71 -30.96
CA THR A 101 -0.98 -3.26 -30.54
C THR A 101 0.13 -2.21 -30.60
N PHE A 102 0.10 -1.31 -31.59
CA PHE A 102 1.06 -0.21 -31.68
C PHE A 102 0.91 0.80 -30.53
N VAL A 103 -0.33 1.18 -30.19
CA VAL A 103 -0.61 2.06 -29.04
C VAL A 103 -0.18 1.41 -27.73
N TYR A 104 -0.49 0.12 -27.55
CA TYR A 104 -0.05 -0.66 -26.39
C TYR A 104 1.48 -0.67 -26.26
N ALA A 105 2.21 -0.90 -27.36
CA ALA A 105 3.67 -0.89 -27.36
C ALA A 105 4.25 0.48 -26.95
N ILE A 106 3.64 1.60 -27.39
CA ILE A 106 4.06 2.94 -26.97
C ILE A 106 3.83 3.13 -25.47
N LEU A 107 2.65 2.77 -24.95
CA LEU A 107 2.32 2.91 -23.53
C LEU A 107 3.30 2.13 -22.65
N VAL A 108 3.56 0.86 -22.98
CA VAL A 108 4.50 0.03 -22.25
C VAL A 108 5.94 0.56 -22.40
N GLY A 109 6.32 1.01 -23.60
CA GLY A 109 7.63 1.60 -23.86
C GLY A 109 7.89 2.84 -22.99
N VAL A 110 6.92 3.76 -22.91
CA VAL A 110 7.00 4.93 -22.03
C VAL A 110 7.08 4.52 -20.56
N ALA A 111 6.29 3.55 -20.12
CA ALA A 111 6.34 3.04 -18.75
C ALA A 111 7.72 2.46 -18.41
N VAL A 112 8.32 1.67 -19.29
CA VAL A 112 9.67 1.12 -19.12
C VAL A 112 10.72 2.23 -19.06
N LEU A 113 10.63 3.23 -19.94
CA LEU A 113 11.53 4.39 -19.90
C LEU A 113 11.45 5.15 -18.58
N ILE A 114 10.25 5.38 -18.04
CA ILE A 114 10.06 6.00 -16.73
C ILE A 114 10.75 5.17 -15.64
N HIS A 115 10.59 3.85 -15.64
CA HIS A 115 11.24 2.97 -14.65
C HIS A 115 12.77 3.02 -14.77
N ILE A 116 13.32 2.99 -15.98
CA ILE A 116 14.77 3.10 -16.21
C ILE A 116 15.30 4.42 -15.68
N ILE A 117 14.61 5.54 -15.97
CA ILE A 117 14.99 6.86 -15.46
C ILE A 117 14.96 6.88 -13.93
N LEU A 118 13.87 6.40 -13.32
CA LEU A 118 13.74 6.35 -11.85
C LEU A 118 14.86 5.54 -11.20
N VAL A 119 15.15 4.35 -11.71
CA VAL A 119 16.21 3.47 -11.19
C VAL A 119 17.57 4.14 -11.37
N THR A 120 17.84 4.73 -12.52
CA THR A 120 19.13 5.40 -12.80
C THR A 120 19.34 6.60 -11.87
N VAL A 121 18.32 7.45 -11.68
CA VAL A 121 18.41 8.61 -10.79
C VAL A 121 18.57 8.15 -9.34
N TYR A 122 17.85 7.12 -8.92
CA TYR A 122 17.96 6.53 -7.58
C TYR A 122 19.40 6.04 -7.30
N PHE A 123 20.01 5.30 -8.22
CA PHE A 123 21.40 4.83 -8.05
C PHE A 123 22.44 5.94 -8.18
N SER A 124 22.18 6.96 -8.99
CA SER A 124 23.10 8.09 -9.18
C SER A 124 23.13 9.03 -7.97
N ASN A 125 21.99 9.23 -7.31
CA ASN A 125 21.89 10.12 -6.17
C ASN A 125 20.91 9.60 -5.11
N LYS A 126 21.32 8.51 -4.46
CA LYS A 126 20.56 7.90 -3.36
C LYS A 126 20.27 8.88 -2.22
N GLU A 127 21.15 9.85 -2.00
CA GLU A 127 21.04 10.76 -0.85
C GLU A 127 19.86 11.74 -0.97
N VAL A 128 19.48 12.13 -2.18
CA VAL A 128 18.29 12.98 -2.38
C VAL A 128 17.02 12.24 -1.99
N PHE A 129 16.90 10.95 -2.35
CA PHE A 129 15.73 10.15 -1.96
C PHE A 129 15.76 9.77 -0.48
N LEU A 130 16.92 9.39 0.04
CA LEU A 130 17.08 9.01 1.44
C LEU A 130 16.84 10.20 2.37
N SER A 131 17.36 11.39 2.06
CA SER A 131 17.15 12.59 2.88
C SER A 131 15.68 13.01 2.95
N GLN A 132 14.94 12.92 1.84
CA GLN A 132 13.49 13.16 1.84
C GLN A 132 12.73 12.10 2.65
N GLY A 133 13.13 10.83 2.53
CA GLY A 133 12.58 9.73 3.34
C GLY A 133 12.81 9.97 4.83
N TYR A 134 14.04 10.31 5.21
CA TYR A 134 14.42 10.62 6.58
C TYR A 134 13.69 11.83 7.14
N ALA A 135 13.57 12.92 6.37
CA ALA A 135 12.79 14.10 6.78
C ALA A 135 11.31 13.76 6.97
N THR A 136 10.76 12.87 6.14
CA THR A 136 9.38 12.41 6.27
C THR A 136 9.19 11.63 7.56
N VAL A 137 10.04 10.62 7.83
CA VAL A 137 9.98 9.82 9.08
C VAL A 137 10.15 10.71 10.31
N GLN A 138 11.12 11.62 10.32
CA GLN A 138 11.31 12.56 11.43
C GLN A 138 10.08 13.46 11.65
N ASN A 139 9.41 13.89 10.58
CA ASN A 139 8.16 14.63 10.69
C ASN A 139 7.02 13.77 11.25
N LEU A 140 6.93 12.49 10.88
CA LEU A 140 5.97 11.58 11.49
C LEU A 140 6.25 11.39 12.98
N VAL A 141 7.50 11.20 13.38
CA VAL A 141 7.92 11.06 14.80
C VAL A 141 7.55 12.31 15.61
N ARG A 142 7.77 13.51 15.07
CA ARG A 142 7.38 14.76 15.75
C ARG A 142 5.88 14.91 15.96
N LYS A 143 5.08 14.48 14.98
CA LYS A 143 3.61 14.55 15.03
C LYS A 143 2.97 13.35 15.71
N TYR A 144 3.75 12.34 16.07
CA TYR A 144 3.27 11.18 16.79
C TYR A 144 2.83 11.61 18.20
N THR A 145 1.60 11.25 18.57
CA THR A 145 0.98 11.64 19.84
C THR A 145 0.67 10.42 20.69
N SER A 146 -0.12 9.51 20.15
CA SER A 146 -0.28 8.15 20.66
C SER A 146 -0.92 7.24 19.62
N LEU A 147 -0.82 5.93 19.81
CA LEU A 147 -1.57 4.94 19.04
C LEU A 147 -3.07 5.10 19.23
N GLU A 148 -3.51 5.60 20.39
CA GLU A 148 -4.92 5.85 20.70
C GLU A 148 -5.45 7.21 20.17
N SER A 149 -4.58 8.11 19.71
CA SER A 149 -5.03 9.42 19.22
C SER A 149 -5.70 9.30 17.86
N ASN A 150 -6.82 9.96 17.56
CA ASN A 150 -7.49 9.83 16.25
C ASN A 150 -6.77 10.61 15.12
N ASN A 151 -5.43 10.55 15.04
CA ASN A 151 -4.61 11.29 14.08
C ASN A 151 -3.89 10.33 13.12
N LYS A 152 -4.05 10.54 11.81
CA LYS A 152 -3.48 9.70 10.75
C LYS A 152 -1.97 9.52 10.88
N ASP A 153 -1.26 10.59 11.24
CA ASP A 153 0.21 10.59 11.37
C ASP A 153 0.70 9.71 12.53
N SER A 154 -0.11 9.56 13.58
CA SER A 154 0.25 8.70 14.72
C SER A 154 0.05 7.21 14.39
N TRP A 155 -0.97 6.89 13.59
CA TRP A 155 -1.31 5.51 13.24
C TRP A 155 -0.36 4.96 12.19
N THR A 156 0.02 5.79 11.21
CA THR A 156 1.02 5.42 10.20
C THR A 156 2.34 5.06 10.85
N LEU A 157 2.88 5.92 11.71
CA LEU A 157 4.15 5.62 12.41
C LEU A 157 4.03 4.40 13.32
N GLY A 158 2.93 4.28 14.07
CA GLY A 158 2.69 3.13 14.95
C GLY A 158 2.66 1.79 14.22
N LEU A 159 2.05 1.75 13.04
CA LEU A 159 2.03 0.55 12.19
C LEU A 159 3.42 0.26 11.61
N PHE A 160 4.16 1.28 11.17
CA PHE A 160 5.54 1.11 10.71
C PHE A 160 6.44 0.55 11.81
N MET A 161 6.36 1.10 13.02
CA MET A 161 7.11 0.61 14.19
C MET A 161 6.78 -0.85 14.52
N SER A 162 5.49 -1.23 14.47
CA SER A 162 5.02 -2.60 14.68
C SER A 162 5.53 -3.57 13.61
N MET A 163 5.35 -3.21 12.33
CA MET A 163 5.66 -4.08 11.20
C MET A 163 7.16 -4.38 11.09
N PHE A 164 8.00 -3.37 11.35
CA PHE A 164 9.45 -3.50 11.24
C PHE A 164 10.16 -3.72 12.58
N ASN A 165 9.42 -3.84 13.69
CA ASN A 165 9.95 -3.92 15.06
C ASN A 165 11.00 -2.83 15.34
N CYS A 166 10.72 -1.60 14.91
CA CYS A 166 11.59 -0.45 15.10
C CYS A 166 10.92 0.63 15.96
N CYS A 167 11.71 1.58 16.47
CA CYS A 167 11.21 2.67 17.32
C CYS A 167 11.84 4.00 16.92
N GLY A 168 10.98 4.95 16.50
CA GLY A 168 11.43 6.27 16.08
C GLY A 168 12.13 6.29 14.73
N TYR A 169 12.94 7.33 14.52
CA TYR A 169 13.78 7.49 13.33
C TYR A 169 15.13 6.78 13.51
N TRP A 170 15.73 6.97 14.68
CA TRP A 170 16.97 6.36 15.14
C TRP A 170 16.71 5.45 16.33
N ASN A 171 16.01 5.95 17.35
CA ASN A 171 15.67 5.19 18.57
C ASN A 171 14.50 5.86 19.34
N GLY A 172 14.18 5.32 20.52
CA GLY A 172 13.14 5.87 21.40
C GLY A 172 13.43 7.29 21.90
N ASP A 173 14.69 7.76 21.89
CA ASP A 173 15.05 9.11 22.34
C ASP A 173 14.51 10.19 21.41
N ASP A 174 14.19 9.85 20.16
CA ASP A 174 13.60 10.80 19.20
C ASP A 174 12.27 11.38 19.72
N PHE A 175 11.56 10.65 20.58
CA PHE A 175 10.30 11.08 21.19
C PHE A 175 10.50 11.98 22.41
N ASN A 176 11.73 12.13 22.90
CA ASN A 176 12.08 12.97 24.05
C ASN A 176 12.56 14.38 23.63
N ALA A 177 12.62 14.67 22.34
CA ALA A 177 13.00 15.99 21.85
C ALA A 177 11.90 17.05 22.08
N ASN A 178 12.27 18.30 22.35
CA ASN A 178 11.37 19.41 22.73
C ASN A 178 10.25 19.76 21.71
N ALA A 179 10.22 19.13 20.53
CA ALA A 179 9.27 19.38 19.45
C ALA A 179 8.34 18.19 19.16
N THR A 180 8.38 17.12 19.97
CA THR A 180 7.50 15.96 19.80
C THR A 180 6.20 16.11 20.58
N GLN A 181 5.12 15.54 20.04
CA GLN A 181 3.80 15.56 20.66
C GLN A 181 3.47 14.27 21.42
N PHE A 182 4.47 13.39 21.63
CA PHE A 182 4.26 12.06 22.19
C PHE A 182 3.79 12.13 23.65
N THR A 183 2.64 11.51 23.91
CA THR A 183 1.96 11.56 25.22
C THR A 183 2.43 10.48 26.20
N ARG A 184 3.38 9.61 25.78
CA ARG A 184 3.95 8.50 26.57
C ARG A 184 2.93 7.52 27.15
N ARG A 185 1.78 7.38 26.50
CA ARG A 185 0.72 6.43 26.93
C ARG A 185 0.86 5.05 26.30
N ASP A 186 1.54 4.95 25.16
CA ASP A 186 1.67 3.67 24.45
C ASP A 186 2.81 2.84 25.03
N ARG A 187 2.51 1.58 25.33
CA ARG A 187 3.48 0.57 25.78
C ARG A 187 3.60 -0.48 24.69
N TYR A 188 4.81 -0.66 24.15
CA TYR A 188 5.12 -1.76 23.23
C TYR A 188 5.95 -2.79 23.99
N LEU A 189 5.40 -3.98 24.23
CA LEU A 189 6.07 -5.14 24.83
C LEU A 189 6.88 -4.81 26.10
N GLU A 190 6.23 -4.53 27.23
CA GLU A 190 6.87 -4.45 28.58
C GLU A 190 8.09 -3.51 28.74
N TYR A 191 8.49 -2.77 27.71
CA TYR A 191 9.55 -1.78 27.80
C TYR A 191 8.94 -0.42 28.11
N GLU A 192 9.12 -0.01 29.36
CA GLU A 192 8.90 1.36 29.83
C GLU A 192 10.10 2.18 29.30
N TYR A 193 9.87 2.96 28.24
CA TYR A 193 10.88 3.90 27.77
C TYR A 193 11.01 5.03 28.82
N PRO A 194 12.23 5.37 29.27
CA PRO A 194 12.46 6.37 30.30
C PRO A 194 11.98 7.79 29.92
#